data_AF-A0A9D2UT28-F1
#
_entry.id   AF-A0A9D2UT28-F1
#
_cell.length_a   1.000
_cell.length_b   1.000
_cell.length_c   1.000
_cell.angle_alpha   90.00
_cell.angle_beta   90.00
_cell.angle_gamma   90.00
#
_symmetry.space_group_name_H-M   'P 1'
#
loop_
_entity.id
_entity.type
_entity.pdbx_description
1 polymer ?
#
loop_
_entity_poly.entity_id
_entity_poly.type
_entity_poly.pdbx_seq_one_letter_code
_entity_poly.pdbx_strand_id
1 'polypeptide(L)'
;MQKSIIWASLAGLLSFSSALFAQGLSGIWQQIDDKTGSPKALIEIRQEHNGTYTGKITKITPRPGYTPREKCVDCPAPYTNQPILGLDIFQNLKADGQNMYSSGKILDPLSGKVYNLKAKQSANGKRLLLRGYIGISAIGRTQTWIRLE
;
A
#
# COMPACT_ATOMS: atom_id res chain seq x y z
N MET A 1 -53.48 41.95 -32.20
CA MET A 1 -52.05 41.67 -32.43
C MET A 1 -51.32 41.71 -31.10
N GLN A 2 -51.01 40.57 -30.50
CA GLN A 2 -50.04 40.47 -29.40
C GLN A 2 -49.54 39.02 -29.38
N LYS A 3 -48.30 38.81 -29.79
CA LYS A 3 -47.60 37.53 -29.66
C LYS A 3 -46.56 37.73 -28.55
N SER A 4 -46.83 37.18 -27.37
CA SER A 4 -45.86 37.14 -26.28
C SER A 4 -44.84 36.04 -26.56
N ILE A 5 -43.60 36.43 -26.82
CA ILE A 5 -42.46 35.53 -26.99
C ILE A 5 -41.87 35.29 -25.61
N ILE A 6 -42.06 34.10 -25.06
CA ILE A 6 -41.42 33.65 -23.82
C ILE A 6 -39.99 33.24 -24.18
N TRP A 7 -39.01 34.01 -23.73
CA TRP A 7 -37.60 33.64 -23.79
C TRP A 7 -37.32 32.65 -22.65
N ALA A 8 -37.29 31.36 -22.96
CA ALA A 8 -36.80 30.34 -22.04
C ALA A 8 -35.27 30.34 -22.07
N SER A 9 -34.65 31.05 -21.13
CA SER A 9 -33.21 31.00 -20.89
C SER A 9 -32.85 29.62 -20.30
N LEU A 10 -32.42 28.70 -21.16
CA LEU A 10 -31.92 27.39 -20.75
C LEU A 10 -30.51 27.56 -20.14
N ALA A 11 -30.44 27.82 -18.84
CA ALA A 11 -29.18 27.80 -18.09
C ALA A 11 -28.68 26.35 -18.02
N GLY A 12 -27.76 25.98 -18.90
CA GLY A 12 -27.11 24.67 -18.90
C GLY A 12 -26.30 24.47 -17.62
N LEU A 13 -26.76 23.57 -16.75
CA LEU A 13 -25.97 23.04 -15.64
C LEU A 13 -24.74 22.31 -16.20
N LEU A 14 -23.57 22.93 -16.12
CA LEU A 14 -22.28 22.25 -16.30
C LEU A 14 -22.05 21.34 -15.10
N SER A 15 -22.47 20.08 -15.22
CA SER A 15 -22.12 19.01 -14.28
C SER A 15 -20.62 18.76 -14.36
N PHE A 16 -19.87 19.33 -13.42
CA PHE A 16 -18.44 19.08 -13.30
C PHE A 16 -18.24 17.72 -12.62
N SER A 17 -18.24 16.65 -13.43
CA SER A 17 -17.90 15.31 -12.94
C SER A 17 -16.41 15.26 -12.61
N SER A 18 -16.07 15.52 -11.34
CA SER A 18 -14.75 15.21 -10.81
C SER A 18 -14.55 13.69 -10.86
N ALA A 19 -13.82 13.21 -11.86
CA ALA A 19 -13.32 11.85 -11.88
C ALA A 19 -12.41 11.67 -10.65
N LEU A 20 -12.92 10.96 -9.64
CA LEU A 20 -12.09 10.46 -8.55
C LEU A 20 -11.15 9.41 -9.14
N PHE A 21 -9.97 9.85 -9.61
CA PHE A 21 -8.90 8.92 -9.92
C PHE A 21 -8.57 8.14 -8.65
N ALA A 22 -8.71 6.82 -8.70
CA ALA A 22 -8.24 5.97 -7.62
C ALA A 22 -6.74 6.23 -7.42
N GLN A 23 -6.38 6.79 -6.26
CA GLN A 23 -4.99 7.04 -5.91
C GLN A 23 -4.28 5.68 -5.84
N GLY A 24 -3.31 5.44 -6.73
CA GLY A 24 -2.48 4.23 -6.72
C GLY A 24 -1.71 4.07 -5.40
N LEU A 25 -0.90 3.02 -5.27
CA LEU A 25 -0.26 2.74 -3.97
C LEU A 25 0.87 3.69 -3.58
N SER A 26 1.41 4.46 -4.53
CA SER A 26 2.53 5.36 -4.28
C SER A 26 2.26 6.30 -3.10
N GLY A 27 3.27 6.51 -2.25
CA GLY A 27 3.19 7.36 -1.06
C GLY A 27 3.69 6.69 0.21
N ILE A 28 3.55 7.37 1.35
CA ILE A 28 4.01 6.90 2.65
C ILE A 28 2.89 6.19 3.41
N TRP A 29 3.19 4.98 3.87
CA TRP A 29 2.27 4.12 4.60
C TRP A 29 2.83 3.72 5.96
N GLN A 30 2.01 3.87 7.00
CA GLN A 30 2.32 3.37 8.32
C GLN A 30 1.89 1.90 8.45
N GLN A 31 2.86 1.01 8.70
CA GLN A 31 2.60 -0.38 9.02
C GLN A 31 2.13 -0.51 10.47
N ILE A 32 1.00 -1.19 10.67
CA ILE A 32 0.47 -1.52 11.99
C ILE A 32 0.78 -2.98 12.33
N ASP A 33 1.25 -3.23 13.55
CA ASP A 33 1.39 -4.59 14.08
C ASP A 33 0.02 -5.24 14.25
N ASP A 34 -0.21 -6.35 13.59
CA ASP A 34 -1.49 -7.07 13.62
C ASP A 34 -1.75 -7.80 14.95
N LYS A 35 -0.74 -7.93 15.82
CA LYS A 35 -0.90 -8.48 17.18
C LYS A 35 -1.11 -7.40 18.23
N THR A 36 -0.37 -6.29 18.16
CA THR A 36 -0.40 -5.24 19.21
C THR A 36 -1.20 -4.00 18.82
N GLY A 37 -1.52 -3.81 17.54
CA GLY A 37 -2.15 -2.59 17.03
C GLY A 37 -1.22 -1.36 17.00
N SER A 38 0.06 -1.53 17.37
CA SER A 38 1.03 -0.42 17.44
C SER A 38 1.69 -0.17 16.08
N PRO A 39 2.05 1.09 15.75
CA PRO A 39 2.89 1.37 14.58
C PRO A 39 4.24 0.67 14.66
N LYS A 40 4.70 0.10 13.54
CA LYS A 40 6.00 -0.60 13.44
C LYS A 40 7.02 0.14 12.60
N ALA A 41 6.58 0.69 11.47
CA ALA A 41 7.45 1.30 10.48
C ALA A 41 6.65 2.23 9.57
N LEU A 42 7.37 3.13 8.91
CA LEU A 42 6.89 3.84 7.73
C LEU A 42 7.50 3.22 6.49
N ILE A 43 6.66 2.96 5.50
CA ILE A 43 7.02 2.33 4.23
C ILE A 43 6.70 3.31 3.12
N GLU A 44 7.70 3.68 2.33
CA GLU A 44 7.50 4.39 1.07
C GLU A 44 7.20 3.37 -0.02
N ILE A 45 6.02 3.50 -0.64
CA ILE A 45 5.68 2.71 -1.83
C ILE A 45 5.96 3.56 -3.06
N ARG A 46 6.69 2.99 -4.03
CA ARG A 46 7.04 3.60 -5.31
C ARG A 46 6.55 2.72 -6.46
N GLN A 47 6.06 3.34 -7.52
CA GLN A 47 5.79 2.64 -8.78
C GLN A 47 7.05 2.63 -9.64
N GLU A 48 7.44 1.44 -10.09
CA GLU A 48 8.58 1.22 -10.99
C GLU A 48 8.18 1.48 -12.44
N HIS A 49 9.15 1.66 -13.34
CA HIS A 49 8.90 1.91 -14.78
C HIS A 49 8.07 0.81 -15.46
N ASN A 50 8.14 -0.43 -14.96
CA ASN A 50 7.36 -1.56 -15.47
C ASN A 50 5.91 -1.61 -14.93
N GLY A 51 5.49 -0.59 -14.17
CA GLY A 51 4.16 -0.46 -13.59
C GLY A 51 3.92 -1.27 -12.31
N THR A 52 4.91 -2.03 -11.83
CA THR A 52 4.84 -2.72 -10.52
C THR A 52 5.18 -1.78 -9.39
N TYR A 53 4.86 -2.17 -8.16
CA TYR A 53 5.14 -1.42 -6.94
C TYR A 53 6.18 -2.11 -6.06
N THR A 54 7.06 -1.30 -5.49
CA THR A 54 8.10 -1.67 -4.52
C THR A 54 7.88 -0.87 -3.24
N GLY A 55 8.14 -1.49 -2.08
CA GLY A 55 7.99 -0.84 -0.78
C GLY A 55 9.28 -0.82 0.03
N LYS A 56 9.74 0.37 0.42
CA LYS A 56 10.97 0.61 1.18
C LYS A 56 10.69 0.99 2.64
N ILE A 57 11.38 0.40 3.60
CA ILE A 57 11.35 0.88 4.99
C ILE A 57 12.10 2.22 5.08
N THR A 58 11.40 3.30 5.40
CA THR A 58 12.00 4.64 5.57
C THR A 58 12.10 5.08 7.01
N LYS A 59 11.34 4.45 7.92
CA LYS A 59 11.43 4.68 9.36
C LYS A 59 11.05 3.43 10.13
N ILE A 60 11.78 3.12 11.20
CA ILE A 60 11.40 2.10 12.17
C ILE A 60 10.84 2.83 13.39
N THR A 61 9.64 2.43 13.85
CA THR A 61 9.01 3.01 15.03
C THR A 61 9.37 2.18 16.26
N PRO A 62 10.01 2.77 17.28
CA PRO A 62 10.27 2.09 18.54
C PRO A 62 8.96 1.63 19.18
N ARG A 63 8.99 0.44 19.79
CA ARG A 63 7.86 -0.12 20.53
C ARG A 63 8.25 -0.27 22.00
N PRO A 64 7.36 0.04 22.96
CA PRO A 64 7.67 -0.19 24.37
C PRO A 64 8.11 -1.64 24.61
N GLY A 65 9.23 -1.82 25.32
CA GLY A 65 9.77 -3.15 25.63
C GLY A 65 10.35 -3.94 24.45
N TYR A 66 10.55 -3.31 23.28
CA TYR A 66 11.14 -3.96 22.11
C TYR A 66 12.23 -3.07 21.48
N THR A 67 13.46 -3.58 21.50
CA THR A 67 14.57 -3.02 20.73
C THR A 67 14.48 -3.55 19.29
N PRO A 68 14.32 -2.67 18.28
CA PRO A 68 14.31 -3.11 16.89
C PRO A 68 15.61 -3.78 16.48
N ARG A 69 15.51 -4.90 15.77
CA ARG A 69 16.63 -5.46 15.02
C ARG A 69 17.09 -4.43 13.98
N GLU A 70 18.41 -4.25 13.88
CA GLU A 70 19.00 -3.32 12.91
C GLU A 70 19.28 -3.97 11.56
N LYS A 71 19.56 -5.29 11.55
CA LYS A 71 19.97 -6.03 10.35
C LYS A 71 19.09 -7.24 10.08
N CYS A 72 18.96 -7.57 8.80
CA CYS A 72 18.24 -8.72 8.28
C CYS A 72 19.13 -9.98 8.35
N VAL A 73 19.35 -10.51 9.56
CA VAL A 73 20.34 -11.58 9.81
C VAL A 73 19.98 -12.89 9.10
N ASP A 74 18.73 -13.33 9.27
CA ASP A 74 18.25 -14.63 8.79
C ASP A 74 17.73 -14.57 7.33
N CYS A 75 18.00 -13.47 6.63
CA CYS A 75 17.41 -13.17 5.33
C CYS A 75 18.22 -13.80 4.19
N PRO A 76 17.57 -14.28 3.12
CA PRO A 76 18.25 -14.82 1.95
C PRO A 76 19.00 -13.71 1.21
N ALA A 77 20.00 -14.09 0.42
CA ALA A 77 20.66 -13.17 -0.50
C ALA A 77 19.61 -12.55 -1.46
N PRO A 78 19.73 -11.25 -1.81
CA PRO A 78 20.82 -10.33 -1.48
C PRO A 78 20.66 -9.59 -0.14
N TYR A 79 19.65 -9.93 0.66
CA TYR A 79 19.28 -9.17 1.86
C TYR A 79 20.04 -9.57 3.13
N THR A 80 20.84 -10.63 3.07
CA THR A 80 21.61 -11.15 4.20
C THR A 80 22.46 -10.06 4.85
N ASN A 81 22.28 -9.84 6.15
CA ASN A 81 22.97 -8.84 6.97
C ASN A 81 22.82 -7.37 6.53
N GLN A 82 21.91 -7.08 5.59
CA GLN A 82 21.60 -5.71 5.19
C GLN A 82 20.86 -4.96 6.31
N PRO A 83 21.07 -3.63 6.47
CA PRO A 83 20.30 -2.82 7.41
C PRO A 83 18.81 -2.89 7.11
N ILE A 84 17.96 -3.11 8.12
CA ILE A 84 16.50 -3.18 7.94
C ILE A 84 15.93 -1.84 7.48
N LEU A 85 16.47 -0.75 8.02
CA LEU A 85 16.18 0.59 7.52
C LEU A 85 16.76 0.76 6.11
N GLY A 86 15.91 1.14 5.15
CA GLY A 86 16.28 1.31 3.74
C GLY A 86 16.03 0.08 2.86
N LEU A 87 15.67 -1.07 3.44
CA LEU A 87 15.34 -2.26 2.66
C LEU A 87 14.04 -2.10 1.87
N ASP A 88 14.08 -2.53 0.62
CA ASP A 88 12.89 -2.81 -0.17
C ASP A 88 12.31 -4.16 0.27
N ILE A 89 11.28 -4.10 1.13
CA ILE A 89 10.67 -5.27 1.77
C ILE A 89 9.63 -5.96 0.90
N PHE A 90 9.08 -5.30 -0.11
CA PHE A 90 8.27 -5.98 -1.12
C PHE A 90 8.52 -5.44 -2.52
N GLN A 91 8.28 -6.29 -3.51
CA GLN A 91 8.53 -6.03 -4.94
C GLN A 91 7.46 -6.69 -5.80
N ASN A 92 7.38 -6.29 -7.07
CA ASN A 92 6.56 -6.91 -8.12
C ASN A 92 5.04 -6.88 -7.87
N LEU A 93 4.58 -6.10 -6.90
CA LEU A 93 3.15 -5.98 -6.62
C LEU A 93 2.50 -5.22 -7.77
N LYS A 94 1.49 -5.80 -8.42
CA LYS A 94 0.87 -5.24 -9.63
C LYS A 94 -0.63 -5.05 -9.44
N ALA A 95 -1.20 -4.01 -10.04
CA ALA A 95 -2.64 -3.82 -10.06
C ALA A 95 -3.35 -5.00 -10.76
N ASP A 96 -4.45 -5.45 -10.16
CA ASP A 96 -5.23 -6.63 -10.54
C ASP A 96 -6.74 -6.30 -10.62
N GLY A 97 -7.06 -5.03 -10.90
CA GLY A 97 -8.42 -4.50 -10.97
C GLY A 97 -9.02 -4.11 -9.62
N GLN A 98 -10.03 -3.23 -9.63
CA GLN A 98 -10.85 -2.85 -8.47
C GLN A 98 -10.08 -2.60 -7.15
N ASN A 99 -9.04 -1.77 -7.18
CA ASN A 99 -8.18 -1.47 -6.01
C ASN A 99 -7.49 -2.71 -5.39
N MET A 100 -7.40 -3.80 -6.14
CA MET A 100 -6.69 -5.02 -5.79
C MET A 100 -5.33 -5.05 -6.46
N TYR A 101 -4.38 -5.68 -5.78
CA TYR A 101 -3.02 -5.83 -6.24
C TYR A 101 -2.52 -7.24 -5.90
N SER A 102 -1.76 -7.86 -6.79
CA SER A 102 -1.31 -9.24 -6.66
C SER A 102 0.10 -9.44 -7.22
N SER A 103 0.56 -10.70 -7.25
CA SER A 103 1.88 -11.12 -7.77
C SER A 103 3.11 -10.61 -7.00
N GLY A 104 2.91 -9.85 -5.92
CA GLY A 104 4.00 -9.34 -5.13
C GLY A 104 4.74 -10.42 -4.34
N LYS A 105 5.95 -10.10 -3.91
CA LYS A 105 6.71 -10.86 -2.92
C LYS A 105 7.09 -9.94 -1.78
N ILE A 106 6.92 -10.39 -0.53
CA ILE A 106 7.29 -9.62 0.67
C ILE A 106 8.27 -10.41 1.55
N LEU A 107 9.37 -9.78 1.93
CA LEU A 107 10.33 -10.26 2.91
C LEU A 107 9.89 -9.79 4.29
N ASP A 108 9.81 -10.71 5.25
CA ASP A 108 9.76 -10.37 6.67
C ASP A 108 11.21 -10.31 7.20
N PRO A 109 11.76 -9.12 7.46
CA PRO A 109 13.14 -8.98 7.88
C PRO A 109 13.44 -9.53 9.28
N LEU A 110 12.41 -9.82 10.08
CA LEU A 110 12.59 -10.41 11.41
C LEU A 110 12.73 -11.93 11.35
N SER A 111 12.02 -12.59 10.44
CA SER A 111 12.06 -14.06 10.28
C SER A 111 12.88 -14.54 9.08
N GLY A 112 13.30 -13.63 8.20
CA GLY A 112 14.02 -13.97 6.96
C GLY A 112 13.15 -14.61 5.88
N LYS A 113 11.86 -14.82 6.13
CA LYS A 113 10.97 -15.54 5.22
C LYS A 113 10.41 -14.62 4.15
N VAL A 114 10.30 -15.16 2.93
CA VAL A 114 9.67 -14.49 1.79
C VAL A 114 8.30 -15.11 1.52
N TYR A 115 7.29 -14.26 1.38
CA TYR A 115 5.89 -14.65 1.17
C TYR A 115 5.36 -14.10 -0.14
N ASN A 116 4.33 -14.76 -0.69
CA ASN A 116 3.49 -14.14 -1.70
C ASN A 116 2.73 -12.97 -1.07
N LEU A 117 2.60 -11.87 -1.81
CA LEU A 117 1.91 -10.67 -1.38
C LEU A 117 0.76 -10.33 -2.32
N LYS A 118 -0.41 -10.09 -1.73
CA LYS A 118 -1.52 -9.38 -2.38
C LYS A 118 -2.01 -8.25 -1.48
N ALA A 119 -2.60 -7.22 -2.07
CA ALA A 119 -3.12 -6.09 -1.33
C ALA A 119 -4.50 -5.67 -1.83
N LYS A 120 -5.30 -5.07 -0.96
CA LYS A 120 -6.56 -4.41 -1.29
C LYS A 120 -6.60 -3.04 -0.66
N GLN A 121 -6.70 -2.01 -1.49
CA GLN A 121 -6.83 -0.64 -1.04
C GLN A 121 -8.31 -0.31 -0.81
N SER A 122 -8.59 0.46 0.25
CA SER A 122 -9.94 0.96 0.51
C SER A 122 -10.37 1.95 -0.57
N ALA A 123 -11.69 2.09 -0.77
CA ALA A 123 -12.25 2.99 -1.78
C ALA A 123 -11.80 4.46 -1.60
N ASN A 124 -11.57 4.89 -0.36
CA ASN A 124 -11.07 6.23 -0.04
C ASN A 124 -9.53 6.36 -0.11
N GLY A 125 -8.81 5.30 -0.51
CA GLY A 125 -7.35 5.32 -0.64
C GLY A 125 -6.56 5.28 0.67
N LYS A 126 -7.20 5.45 1.85
CA LYS A 126 -6.55 5.67 3.15
C LYS A 126 -6.07 4.41 3.87
N ARG A 127 -6.58 3.24 3.50
CA ARG A 127 -6.24 1.95 4.13
C ARG A 127 -5.79 0.96 3.07
N LEU A 128 -4.78 0.16 3.42
CA LEU A 128 -4.29 -0.92 2.59
C LEU A 128 -4.25 -2.20 3.42
N LEU A 129 -5.02 -3.19 3.00
CA LEU A 129 -4.95 -4.53 3.57
C LEU A 129 -3.88 -5.31 2.81
N LEU A 130 -2.73 -5.59 3.42
CA LEU A 130 -1.68 -6.43 2.83
C LEU A 130 -1.79 -7.84 3.38
N ARG A 131 -1.76 -8.85 2.51
CA ARG A 131 -1.77 -10.24 2.90
C ARG A 131 -0.52 -10.96 2.40
N GLY A 132 0.32 -11.39 3.34
CA GLY A 132 1.45 -12.28 3.11
C GLY A 132 1.03 -13.74 3.29
N TYR A 133 1.31 -14.62 2.34
CA TYR A 133 0.91 -16.04 2.38
C TYR A 133 1.92 -16.99 1.74
N ILE A 134 1.83 -18.28 2.09
CA ILE A 134 2.66 -19.37 1.54
C ILE A 134 1.79 -20.28 0.67
N GLY A 135 2.19 -20.52 -0.57
CA GLY A 135 1.42 -21.34 -1.51
C GLY A 135 0.06 -20.70 -1.82
N ILE A 136 -1.02 -21.23 -1.23
CA ILE A 136 -2.38 -20.69 -1.37
C ILE A 136 -2.66 -19.54 -0.41
N SER A 137 -3.50 -18.59 -0.82
CA SER A 137 -3.76 -17.39 0.00
C SER A 137 -4.55 -17.63 1.28
N ALA A 138 -5.10 -18.84 1.50
CA ALA A 138 -5.76 -19.20 2.76
C ALA A 138 -4.78 -19.26 3.95
N ILE A 139 -3.52 -19.63 3.71
CA ILE A 139 -2.50 -19.82 4.76
C ILE A 139 -1.57 -18.61 4.78
N GLY A 140 -1.85 -17.65 5.66
CA GLY A 140 -1.10 -16.40 5.72
C GLY A 140 -1.64 -15.42 6.76
N ARG A 141 -1.04 -14.23 6.80
CA ARG A 141 -1.42 -13.14 7.71
C ARG A 141 -1.79 -11.90 6.93
N THR A 142 -2.75 -11.15 7.47
CA THR A 142 -3.18 -9.87 6.91
C THR A 142 -2.79 -8.76 7.87
N GLN A 143 -2.20 -7.69 7.35
CA GLN A 143 -1.89 -6.47 8.07
C GLN A 143 -2.68 -5.30 7.47
N THR A 144 -3.01 -4.33 8.31
CA THR A 144 -3.59 -3.07 7.87
C THR A 144 -2.52 -2.00 7.90
N TRP A 145 -2.34 -1.30 6.79
CA TRP A 145 -1.49 -0.13 6.71
C TRP A 145 -2.35 1.13 6.53
N ILE A 146 -1.89 2.24 7.10
CA ILE A 146 -2.58 3.52 7.07
C ILE A 146 -1.77 4.50 6.23
N ARG A 147 -2.42 5.11 5.23
CA ARG A 147 -1.78 6.12 4.39
C ARG A 147 -1.54 7.40 5.21
N LEU A 148 -0.35 7.96 5.13
CA LEU A 148 -0.01 9.24 5.76
C LEU A 148 -0.06 10.41 4.76
N GLU A 149 0.20 10.13 3.48
CA GLU A 149 0.22 11.09 2.38
C GLU A 149 -0.55 10.57 1.16
#